data_AF-A0A6I1K0H8-F1
#
_entry.id   AF-A0A6I1K0H8-F1
#
_cell.length_a   1.000
_cell.length_b   1.000
_cell.length_c   1.000
_cell.angle_alpha   90.00
_cell.angle_beta   90.00
_cell.angle_gamma   90.00
#
_symmetry.space_group_name_H-M   'P 1'
#
loop_
_entity.id
_entity.type
_entity.pdbx_description
1 polymer ?
#
loop_
_entity_poly.entity_id
_entity_poly.type
_entity_poly.pdbx_seq_one_letter_code
_entity_poly.pdbx_strand_id
1 'polypeptide(L)'
;MEDFAPFGSRDYLITFGLLVFARGMDFLSTWFATPNLELEANPIAKRLGWKWGSVFNLLLCIAVAHWPLAGLIVVTTSLLVAARNFKSAWLMRAFGEADYSALVGEAMSRTSRRAYFVSVLGETLLTGLVGGAVVMSSEWPSVPLAVGIGMVAYAGAVGFYSLLAVWRMGGR
;
A
#
# COMPACT_ATOMS: atom_id res chain seq x y z
N MET A 1 22.17 8.41 8.95
CA MET A 1 21.82 7.16 8.24
C MET A 1 22.72 7.12 7.02
N GLU A 2 23.51 6.06 6.83
CA GLU A 2 24.32 5.94 5.61
C GLU A 2 23.39 5.67 4.43
N ASP A 3 23.69 6.26 3.27
CA ASP A 3 22.88 6.09 2.05
C ASP A 3 22.92 4.64 1.53
N PHE A 4 24.02 3.93 1.79
CA PHE A 4 24.20 2.54 1.39
C PHE A 4 24.68 1.68 2.57
N ALA A 5 23.96 0.62 2.88
CA ALA A 5 24.29 -0.36 3.91
C ALA A 5 24.93 -1.62 3.27
N PRO A 6 26.18 -1.99 3.63
CA PRO A 6 26.80 -3.22 3.15
C PRO A 6 25.98 -4.46 3.50
N PHE A 7 25.98 -5.47 2.62
CA PHE A 7 25.28 -6.73 2.84
C PHE A 7 25.71 -7.36 4.17
N GLY A 8 24.74 -7.74 5.00
CA GLY A 8 24.98 -8.36 6.31
C GLY A 8 25.39 -7.38 7.43
N SER A 9 25.52 -6.08 7.15
CA SER A 9 25.70 -5.06 8.19
C SER A 9 24.47 -4.97 9.10
N ARG A 10 24.62 -4.37 10.28
CA ARG A 10 23.51 -4.18 11.22
C ARG A 10 22.34 -3.41 10.58
N ASP A 11 22.62 -2.30 9.91
CA ASP A 11 21.60 -1.47 9.27
C ASP A 11 20.91 -2.22 8.14
N TYR A 12 21.67 -2.96 7.32
CA TYR A 12 21.11 -3.85 6.29
C TYR A 12 20.16 -4.89 6.90
N LEU A 13 20.56 -5.60 7.95
CA LEU A 13 19.75 -6.66 8.56
C LEU A 13 18.48 -6.11 9.20
N ILE A 14 18.55 -4.94 9.85
CA ILE A 14 17.37 -4.26 10.40
C ILE A 14 16.42 -3.87 9.27
N THR A 15 16.91 -3.16 8.25
CA THR A 15 16.07 -2.74 7.12
C THR A 15 15.49 -3.93 6.37
N PHE A 16 16.29 -4.98 6.13
CA PHE A 16 15.83 -6.22 5.50
C PHE A 16 14.72 -6.91 6.31
N GLY A 17 14.89 -7.06 7.63
CA GLY A 17 13.88 -7.66 8.49
C GLY A 17 12.57 -6.87 8.49
N LEU A 18 12.65 -5.54 8.56
CA LEU A 18 11.49 -4.67 8.47
C LEU A 18 10.81 -4.75 7.10
N LEU A 19 11.58 -4.81 6.00
CA LEU A 19 11.05 -4.96 4.65
C LEU A 19 10.33 -6.30 4.47
N VAL A 20 10.95 -7.41 4.88
CA VAL A 20 10.33 -8.74 4.82
C VAL A 20 9.04 -8.77 5.61
N PHE A 21 9.03 -8.20 6.82
CA PHE A 21 7.82 -8.09 7.62
C PHE A 21 6.76 -7.24 6.91
N ALA A 22 7.09 -6.03 6.48
CA ALA A 22 6.14 -5.09 5.89
C ALA A 22 5.57 -5.56 4.56
N ARG A 23 6.41 -6.06 3.64
CA ARG A 23 5.97 -6.65 2.37
C ARG A 23 5.21 -7.95 2.61
N GLY A 24 5.61 -8.74 3.61
CA GLY A 24 4.89 -9.94 4.03
C GLY A 24 3.48 -9.62 4.53
N MET A 25 3.32 -8.59 5.35
CA MET A 25 2.00 -8.14 5.82
C MET A 25 1.14 -7.58 4.69
N ASP A 26 1.73 -6.84 3.74
CA ASP A 26 1.03 -6.39 2.53
C ASP A 26 0.48 -7.58 1.74
N PHE A 27 1.33 -8.58 1.45
CA PHE A 27 0.93 -9.82 0.78
C PHE A 27 -0.14 -10.59 1.55
N LEU A 28 0.06 -10.76 2.86
CA LEU A 28 -0.88 -11.47 3.72
C LEU A 28 -2.24 -10.77 3.74
N SER A 29 -2.25 -9.44 3.85
CA SER A 29 -3.47 -8.64 3.87
C SER A 29 -4.25 -8.78 2.56
N THR A 30 -3.57 -8.75 1.41
CA THR A 30 -4.19 -8.92 0.10
C THR A 30 -4.66 -10.35 -0.10
N TRP A 31 -3.87 -11.36 0.30
CA TRP A 31 -4.26 -12.76 0.18
C TRP A 31 -5.46 -13.09 1.05
N PHE A 32 -5.49 -12.55 2.27
CA PHE A 32 -6.62 -12.70 3.16
C PHE A 32 -7.85 -12.00 2.58
N ALA A 33 -7.72 -10.78 2.07
CA ALA A 33 -8.81 -10.00 1.49
C ALA A 33 -9.38 -10.58 0.17
N THR A 34 -8.51 -10.98 -0.76
CA THR A 34 -8.83 -11.38 -2.14
C THR A 34 -7.89 -12.52 -2.59
N PRO A 35 -8.07 -13.76 -2.09
CA PRO A 35 -7.22 -14.90 -2.45
C PRO A 35 -7.19 -15.21 -3.95
N ASN A 36 -8.27 -14.93 -4.69
CA ASN A 36 -8.33 -15.12 -6.14
C ASN A 36 -7.86 -13.90 -6.93
N LEU A 37 -7.45 -12.83 -6.23
CA LEU A 37 -7.02 -11.56 -6.79
C LEU A 37 -8.09 -10.89 -7.66
N GLU A 38 -9.37 -11.20 -7.55
CA GLU A 38 -10.42 -10.61 -8.39
C GLU A 38 -10.57 -9.11 -8.09
N LEU A 39 -10.44 -8.74 -6.81
CA LEU A 39 -10.54 -7.37 -6.32
C LEU A 39 -9.24 -6.56 -6.44
N GLU A 40 -8.14 -7.18 -6.85
CA GLU A 40 -6.85 -6.50 -6.98
C GLU A 40 -6.89 -5.46 -8.12
N ALA A 41 -6.58 -4.20 -7.81
CA ALA A 41 -6.65 -3.12 -8.79
C ALA A 41 -5.46 -3.12 -9.75
N ASN A 42 -4.31 -3.63 -9.29
CA ASN A 42 -3.06 -3.65 -10.04
C ASN A 42 -3.03 -4.79 -11.09
N PRO A 43 -3.06 -4.49 -12.40
CA PRO A 43 -3.05 -5.51 -13.44
C PRO A 43 -1.75 -6.32 -13.49
N ILE A 44 -0.63 -5.74 -13.04
CA ILE A 44 0.66 -6.44 -12.99
C ILE A 44 0.61 -7.50 -11.88
N ALA A 45 0.08 -7.15 -10.70
CA ALA A 45 -0.08 -8.09 -9.59
C ALA A 45 -0.98 -9.26 -9.97
N LYS A 46 -2.11 -9.00 -10.65
CA LYS A 46 -2.99 -10.04 -11.20
C LYS A 46 -2.28 -11.01 -12.14
N ARG A 47 -1.40 -10.50 -13.02
CA ARG A 47 -0.67 -11.31 -14.00
C ARG A 47 0.46 -12.14 -13.39
N LEU A 48 1.17 -11.58 -12.41
CA LEU A 48 2.23 -12.30 -11.70
C LEU A 48 1.65 -13.43 -10.82
N GLY A 49 0.48 -13.17 -10.22
CA GLY A 49 -0.11 -14.05 -9.23
C GLY A 49 0.75 -14.19 -7.98
N TRP A 50 0.32 -15.05 -7.05
CA TRP A 50 0.99 -15.22 -5.76
C TRP A 50 2.42 -15.73 -5.89
N LYS A 51 2.65 -16.77 -6.70
CA LYS A 51 3.96 -17.43 -6.82
C LYS A 51 5.06 -16.45 -7.27
N TRP A 52 4.84 -15.75 -8.39
CA TRP A 52 5.85 -14.82 -8.90
C TRP A 52 5.85 -13.50 -8.14
N GLY A 53 4.71 -13.09 -7.57
CA GLY A 53 4.62 -11.95 -6.66
C GLY A 53 5.52 -12.11 -5.43
N SER A 54 5.49 -13.27 -4.78
CA SER A 54 6.34 -13.55 -3.61
C SER A 54 7.82 -13.56 -3.94
N VAL A 55 8.21 -14.18 -5.07
CA VAL A 55 9.61 -14.18 -5.53
C VAL A 55 10.10 -12.76 -5.80
N PHE A 56 9.31 -11.97 -6.53
CA PHE A 56 9.66 -10.57 -6.82
C PHE A 56 9.82 -9.75 -5.54
N ASN A 57 8.92 -9.92 -4.56
CA ASN A 57 8.99 -9.18 -3.30
C ASN A 57 10.19 -9.57 -2.45
N LEU A 58 10.57 -10.86 -2.44
CA LEU A 58 11.78 -11.30 -1.75
C LEU A 58 13.03 -10.65 -2.36
N LEU A 59 13.14 -10.67 -3.70
CA LEU A 59 14.26 -10.02 -4.40
C LEU A 59 14.29 -8.51 -4.15
N LEU A 60 13.12 -7.87 -4.16
CA LEU A 60 12.98 -6.46 -3.82
C LEU A 60 13.47 -6.17 -2.39
N CYS A 61 13.09 -7.00 -1.41
CA CYS A 61 13.55 -6.83 -0.02
C CYS A 61 15.07 -6.96 0.09
N ILE A 62 15.66 -7.97 -0.56
CA ILE A 62 17.13 -8.18 -0.56
C ILE A 62 17.85 -6.98 -1.18
N ALA A 63 17.35 -6.47 -2.30
CA ALA A 63 17.95 -5.35 -3.00
C ALA A 63 17.79 -4.04 -2.22
N VAL A 64 16.56 -3.66 -1.88
CA VAL A 64 16.22 -2.38 -1.25
C VAL A 64 16.79 -2.25 0.17
N ALA A 65 17.07 -3.36 0.86
CA ALA A 65 17.71 -3.34 2.17
C ALA A 65 19.10 -2.67 2.18
N HIS A 66 19.76 -2.55 1.02
CA HIS A 66 21.00 -1.79 0.90
C HIS A 66 20.79 -0.27 1.02
N TRP A 67 19.56 0.25 0.94
CA TRP A 67 19.27 1.69 1.06
C TRP A 67 18.29 1.90 2.22
N PRO A 68 18.77 2.07 3.46
CA PRO A 68 17.90 2.15 4.64
C PRO A 68 16.78 3.20 4.54
N LEU A 69 17.06 4.38 3.98
CA LEU A 69 16.05 5.42 3.78
C LEU A 69 14.93 4.94 2.84
N ALA A 70 15.29 4.41 1.67
CA ALA A 70 14.34 3.87 0.70
C ALA A 70 13.58 2.66 1.26
N GLY A 71 14.26 1.79 2.00
CA GLY A 71 13.66 0.65 2.69
C GLY A 71 12.59 1.08 3.68
N LEU A 72 12.85 2.07 4.52
CA LEU A 72 11.88 2.59 5.50
C LEU A 72 10.69 3.30 4.85
N ILE A 73 10.88 3.96 3.70
CA ILE A 73 9.78 4.50 2.88
C ILE A 73 8.86 3.35 2.46
N VAL A 74 9.43 2.30 1.85
CA VAL A 74 8.68 1.11 1.40
C VAL A 74 7.98 0.40 2.56
N VAL A 75 8.66 0.26 3.71
CA VAL A 75 8.08 -0.33 4.93
C VAL A 75 6.83 0.44 5.35
N THR A 76 6.94 1.76 5.49
CA THR A 76 5.84 2.61 5.96
C THR A 76 4.66 2.55 4.99
N THR A 77 4.91 2.71 3.69
CA THR A 77 3.86 2.61 2.68
C THR A 77 3.17 1.25 2.71
N SER A 78 3.95 0.16 2.76
CA SER A 78 3.42 -1.21 2.72
C SER A 78 2.56 -1.53 3.94
N LEU A 79 2.98 -1.12 5.15
CA LEU A 79 2.20 -1.35 6.37
C LEU A 79 0.89 -0.57 6.38
N LEU A 80 0.87 0.67 5.85
CA LEU A 80 -0.36 1.46 5.75
C LEU A 80 -1.33 0.86 4.74
N VAL A 81 -0.84 0.40 3.58
CA VAL A 81 -1.66 -0.36 2.62
C VAL A 81 -2.20 -1.63 3.26
N ALA A 82 -1.36 -2.40 3.96
CA ALA A 82 -1.77 -3.63 4.64
C ALA A 82 -2.86 -3.37 5.69
N ALA A 83 -2.71 -2.34 6.51
CA ALA A 83 -3.69 -1.95 7.52
C ALA A 83 -5.04 -1.58 6.88
N ARG A 84 -5.02 -0.84 5.77
CA ARG A 84 -6.23 -0.50 5.01
C ARG A 84 -6.91 -1.75 4.43
N ASN A 85 -6.13 -2.69 3.91
CA ASN A 85 -6.66 -3.97 3.40
C ASN A 85 -7.32 -4.78 4.51
N PHE A 86 -6.67 -4.93 5.68
CA PHE A 86 -7.27 -5.67 6.80
C PHE A 86 -8.57 -5.02 7.30
N LYS A 87 -8.67 -3.69 7.28
CA LYS A 87 -9.89 -2.96 7.67
C LYS A 87 -11.12 -3.38 6.86
N SER A 88 -10.97 -3.67 5.58
CA SER A 88 -12.06 -4.11 4.70
C SER A 88 -12.10 -5.62 4.46
N ALA A 89 -11.03 -6.35 4.78
CA ALA A 89 -10.91 -7.77 4.46
C ALA A 89 -12.02 -8.62 5.07
N TRP A 90 -12.43 -8.35 6.33
CA TRP A 90 -13.51 -9.11 6.97
C TRP A 90 -14.83 -9.03 6.17
N LEU A 91 -15.12 -7.89 5.54
CA LEU A 91 -16.30 -7.68 4.73
C LEU A 91 -16.19 -8.45 3.41
N MET A 92 -15.02 -8.41 2.77
CA MET A 92 -14.73 -9.21 1.57
C MET A 92 -14.84 -10.71 1.84
N ARG A 93 -14.38 -11.17 3.01
CA ARG A 93 -14.51 -12.56 3.46
C ARG A 93 -15.96 -12.97 3.70
N ALA A 94 -16.77 -12.08 4.24
CA ALA A 94 -18.17 -12.36 4.56
C ALA A 94 -19.03 -12.55 3.31
N PHE A 95 -18.80 -11.75 2.27
CA PHE A 95 -19.57 -11.79 1.03
C PHE A 95 -18.93 -12.66 -0.07
N GLY A 96 -17.62 -12.87 -0.05
CA GLY A 96 -16.89 -13.37 -1.21
C GLY A 96 -16.56 -12.23 -2.20
N GLU A 97 -15.57 -12.46 -3.07
CA GLU A 97 -14.99 -11.40 -3.90
C GLU A 97 -15.98 -10.81 -4.92
N ALA A 98 -16.68 -11.67 -5.65
CA ALA A 98 -17.65 -11.27 -6.67
C ALA A 98 -18.85 -10.48 -6.08
N ASP A 99 -19.46 -11.01 -5.02
CA ASP A 99 -20.63 -10.38 -4.38
C ASP A 99 -20.24 -9.09 -3.66
N TYR A 100 -19.04 -9.02 -3.07
CA TYR A 100 -18.49 -7.78 -2.54
C TYR A 100 -18.31 -6.73 -3.64
N SER A 101 -17.76 -7.11 -4.79
CA SER A 101 -17.62 -6.19 -5.92
C SER A 101 -18.97 -5.67 -6.41
N ALA A 102 -19.99 -6.53 -6.46
CA ALA A 102 -21.34 -6.15 -6.85
C ALA A 102 -21.96 -5.18 -5.82
N LEU A 103 -21.82 -5.48 -4.52
CA LEU A 103 -22.29 -4.64 -3.42
C LEU A 103 -21.66 -3.24 -3.47
N VAL A 104 -20.34 -3.16 -3.67
CA VAL A 104 -19.65 -1.87 -3.81
C VAL A 104 -20.14 -1.11 -5.04
N GLY A 105 -20.30 -1.80 -6.17
CA GLY A 105 -20.84 -1.21 -7.40
C GLY A 105 -22.24 -0.63 -7.21
N GLU A 106 -23.13 -1.35 -6.52
CA GLU A 106 -24.47 -0.87 -6.21
C GLU A 106 -24.47 0.28 -5.20
N ALA A 107 -23.68 0.19 -4.13
CA ALA A 107 -23.55 1.28 -3.16
C ALA A 107 -23.05 2.57 -3.83
N MET A 108 -22.11 2.45 -4.77
CA MET A 108 -21.60 3.57 -5.55
C MET A 108 -22.62 4.13 -6.55
N SER A 109 -23.48 3.30 -7.16
CA SER A 109 -24.53 3.79 -8.07
C SER A 109 -25.64 4.54 -7.33
N ARG A 110 -25.93 4.14 -6.08
CA ARG A 110 -26.90 4.79 -5.19
C ARG A 110 -26.35 6.03 -4.48
N THR A 111 -25.03 6.20 -4.44
CA THR A 111 -24.36 7.30 -3.75
C THR A 111 -23.89 8.37 -4.74
N SER A 112 -23.93 9.64 -4.35
CA SER A 112 -23.38 10.70 -5.21
C SER A 112 -21.86 10.51 -5.38
N ARG A 113 -21.34 10.73 -6.59
CA ARG A 113 -19.88 10.70 -6.87
C ARG A 113 -19.10 11.59 -5.88
N ARG A 114 -19.69 12.71 -5.46
CA ARG A 114 -19.12 13.65 -4.47
C ARG A 114 -18.87 12.98 -3.12
N ALA A 115 -19.83 12.23 -2.58
CA ALA A 115 -19.66 11.56 -1.30
C ALA A 115 -18.54 10.50 -1.33
N TYR A 116 -18.41 9.78 -2.44
CA TYR A 116 -17.27 8.87 -2.66
C TYR A 116 -15.93 9.63 -2.68
N PHE A 117 -15.82 10.70 -3.48
CA PHE A 117 -14.59 11.50 -3.54
C PHE A 117 -14.23 12.12 -2.20
N VAL A 118 -15.19 12.69 -1.47
CA VAL A 118 -14.94 13.26 -0.13
C VAL A 118 -14.43 12.19 0.82
N SER A 119 -14.96 10.97 0.76
CA SER A 119 -14.52 9.87 1.62
C SER A 119 -13.09 9.42 1.29
N VAL A 120 -12.80 9.21 0.01
CA VAL A 120 -11.46 8.77 -0.45
C VAL A 120 -10.42 9.88 -0.26
N LEU A 121 -10.72 11.10 -0.71
CA LEU A 121 -9.81 12.24 -0.56
C LEU A 121 -9.65 12.61 0.90
N GLY A 122 -10.68 12.49 1.73
CA GLY A 122 -10.57 12.72 3.17
C GLY A 122 -9.53 11.80 3.80
N GLU A 123 -9.60 10.49 3.54
CA GLU A 123 -8.62 9.52 4.04
C GLU A 123 -7.19 9.84 3.53
N THR A 124 -7.03 10.03 2.22
CA THR A 124 -5.71 10.17 1.61
C THR A 124 -5.08 11.54 1.88
N LEU A 125 -5.85 12.63 1.82
CA LEU A 125 -5.34 13.98 2.12
C LEU A 125 -4.95 14.10 3.58
N LEU A 126 -5.76 13.61 4.53
CA LEU A 126 -5.41 13.71 5.95
C LEU A 126 -4.12 12.93 6.25
N THR A 127 -3.99 11.70 5.73
CA THR A 127 -2.77 10.90 5.89
C THR A 127 -1.57 11.56 5.22
N GLY A 128 -1.75 12.07 4.00
CA GLY A 128 -0.72 12.75 3.23
C GLY A 128 -0.27 14.08 3.85
N LEU A 129 -1.17 14.85 4.44
CA LEU A 129 -0.86 16.11 5.14
C LEU A 129 -0.02 15.86 6.38
N VAL A 130 -0.35 14.83 7.17
CA VAL A 130 0.49 14.43 8.31
C VAL A 130 1.87 14.00 7.82
N GLY A 131 1.94 13.15 6.78
CA GLY A 131 3.21 12.76 6.17
C GLY A 131 4.02 13.95 5.66
N GLY A 132 3.39 14.88 4.96
CA GLY A 132 4.01 16.10 4.44
C GLY A 132 4.53 17.02 5.54
N ALA A 133 3.76 17.19 6.63
CA ALA A 133 4.21 17.94 7.80
C ALA A 133 5.48 17.31 8.42
N VAL A 134 5.50 15.98 8.56
CA VAL A 134 6.68 15.25 9.03
C VAL A 134 7.87 15.45 8.09
N VAL A 135 7.67 15.38 6.77
CA VAL A 135 8.75 15.64 5.78
C VAL A 135 9.32 17.05 5.94
N MET A 136 8.45 18.06 6.03
CA MET A 136 8.86 19.47 6.14
C MET A 136 9.59 19.78 7.44
N SER A 137 9.37 19.00 8.50
CA SER A 137 10.02 19.17 9.80
C SER A 137 11.23 18.25 10.02
N SER A 138 11.64 17.46 9.03
CA SER A 138 12.69 16.45 9.18
C SER A 138 13.96 16.80 8.42
N GLU A 139 15.11 16.40 8.97
CA GLU A 139 16.42 16.53 8.31
C GLU A 139 16.67 15.37 7.33
N TRP A 140 17.52 15.61 6.33
CA TRP A 140 17.98 14.59 5.38
C TRP A 140 19.37 14.04 5.77
N PRO A 141 19.60 12.72 5.80
CA PRO A 141 18.63 11.61 5.81
C PRO A 141 18.26 11.21 7.26
N SER A 142 16.96 11.05 7.55
CA SER A 142 16.47 10.67 8.87
C SER A 142 15.31 9.66 8.82
N VAL A 143 15.08 8.94 9.91
CA VAL A 143 13.96 8.00 10.05
C VAL A 143 12.60 8.71 9.94
N PRO A 144 12.34 9.85 10.62
CA PRO A 144 11.09 10.57 10.48
C PRO A 144 10.83 11.01 9.04
N LEU A 145 11.86 11.46 8.31
CA LEU A 145 11.75 11.79 6.89
C LEU A 145 11.26 10.59 6.06
N ALA A 146 11.87 9.41 6.22
CA ALA A 146 11.46 8.21 5.50
C ALA A 146 10.00 7.81 5.81
N VAL A 147 9.59 7.91 7.07
CA VAL A 147 8.20 7.66 7.48
C VAL A 147 7.25 8.67 6.82
N GLY A 148 7.59 9.96 6.87
CA GLY A 148 6.80 11.02 6.24
C GLY A 148 6.65 10.82 4.73
N ILE A 149 7.73 10.52 4.02
CA ILE A 149 7.70 10.21 2.59
C ILE A 149 6.85 8.95 2.33
N GLY A 150 6.99 7.91 3.16
CA GLY A 150 6.20 6.68 3.04
C GLY A 150 4.69 6.92 3.23
N MET A 151 4.29 7.81 4.13
CA MET A 151 2.90 8.24 4.31
C MET A 151 2.37 9.00 3.09
N VAL A 152 3.18 9.92 2.52
CA VAL A 152 2.82 10.65 1.29
C VAL A 152 2.70 9.68 0.11
N ALA A 153 3.61 8.72 -0.03
CA ALA A 153 3.56 7.69 -1.06
C ALA A 153 2.32 6.80 -0.92
N TYR A 154 1.94 6.42 0.30
CA TYR A 154 0.68 5.74 0.59
C TYR A 154 -0.53 6.55 0.12
N ALA A 155 -0.60 7.83 0.51
CA ALA A 155 -1.70 8.71 0.12
C ALA A 155 -1.82 8.84 -1.41
N GLY A 156 -0.69 8.99 -2.10
CA GLY A 156 -0.61 9.03 -3.55
C GLY A 156 -1.10 7.72 -4.20
N ALA A 157 -0.61 6.58 -3.72
CA ALA A 157 -0.99 5.27 -4.24
C ALA A 157 -2.50 4.98 -4.05
N VAL A 158 -3.02 5.14 -2.83
CA VAL A 158 -4.44 4.92 -2.53
C VAL A 158 -5.32 5.90 -3.30
N GLY A 159 -4.92 7.17 -3.39
CA GLY A 159 -5.62 8.17 -4.18
C GLY A 159 -5.69 7.75 -5.65
N PHE A 160 -4.55 7.45 -6.26
CA PHE A 160 -4.48 7.03 -7.66
C PHE A 160 -5.36 5.81 -7.97
N TYR A 161 -5.22 4.72 -7.21
CA TYR A 161 -5.98 3.49 -7.48
C TYR A 161 -7.48 3.65 -7.19
N SER A 162 -7.85 4.45 -6.19
CA SER A 162 -9.26 4.73 -5.88
C SER A 162 -9.93 5.59 -6.97
N LEU A 163 -9.20 6.54 -7.56
CA LEU A 163 -9.65 7.35 -8.69
C LEU A 163 -9.77 6.49 -9.96
N LEU A 164 -8.79 5.62 -10.22
CA LEU A 164 -8.79 4.71 -11.36
C LEU A 164 -9.99 3.75 -11.32
N ALA A 165 -10.36 3.25 -10.13
CA ALA A 165 -11.53 2.42 -9.94
C ALA A 165 -12.82 3.16 -10.36
N VAL A 166 -13.00 4.41 -9.93
CA VAL A 166 -14.15 5.25 -10.32
C VAL A 166 -14.19 5.46 -11.83
N TRP A 167 -13.06 5.79 -12.44
CA TRP A 167 -12.99 6.06 -13.87
C TRP A 167 -13.38 4.84 -14.72
N ARG A 168 -12.88 3.65 -14.37
CA ARG A 168 -13.22 2.39 -15.07
C ARG A 168 -14.70 2.04 -14.97
N MET A 169 -15.39 2.46 -13.91
CA MET A 169 -16.81 2.19 -13.71
C MET A 169 -17.72 3.26 -14.34
N GLY A 170 -17.29 4.52 -14.39
CA GLY A 170 -18.05 5.63 -14.97
C GLY A 170 -17.94 5.79 -16.49
N GLY A 171 -17.10 4.99 -17.15
CA GLY A 171 -16.98 4.89 -18.61
C GLY A 171 -17.89 3.82 -19.25
N ARG A 172 -18.81 3.24 -18.47
CA ARG A 172 -19.96 2.46 -18.94
C ARG A 172 -21.22 3.29 -18.76
#